data_AF-A0A094JV91-F1
#
_entry.id   AF-A0A094JV91-F1
#
_cell.length_a   1.000
_cell.length_b   1.000
_cell.length_c   1.000
_cell.angle_alpha   90.00
_cell.angle_beta   90.00
_cell.angle_gamma   90.00
#
_symmetry.space_group_name_H-M   'P 1'
#
loop_
_entity.id
_entity.type
_entity.pdbx_description
1 polymer ?
#
loop_
_entity_poly.entity_id
_entity_poly.type
_entity_poly.pdbx_seq_one_letter_code
_entity_poly.pdbx_strand_id
1 'polypeptide(L)'
;MEKNNKRKSSNKRFCINHHNHTLYAYKDHCYEVYRPKNKGLINKVVKAIIADYEIMLSHYSRVLVARIDLHPKSFSPTNEAITQFLEQQVKKLREQYGCKVMYHCAREQETSYREHYHVELMLSGHKIRHAHKLLSLLGIAWSQYSGGHTAQVHNPFCLVYRGNKSSLRPAIYRSSYLAKKHSKERNGTTKGFISNKYPPAPHFEPSNDLMLVAPDITYMKHKKKIDFKNLNENARAAITSKRHPSPHCWFETLAHELQFKECLASRTNELLAKPDNASLYRSRDHAQYDDHSLAAHEPKNGSLKIS
;
A
#
# COMPACT_ATOMS: atom_id res chain seq x y z
N MET A 1 -34.09 38.05 6.65
CA MET A 1 -33.46 37.19 5.62
C MET A 1 -32.44 36.30 6.29
N GLU A 2 -32.84 35.06 6.55
CA GLU A 2 -32.07 34.06 7.29
C GLU A 2 -31.02 33.44 6.36
N LYS A 3 -29.72 33.70 6.62
CA LYS A 3 -28.63 33.16 5.82
C LYS A 3 -28.42 31.69 6.19
N ASN A 4 -29.01 30.82 5.38
CA ASN A 4 -28.86 29.38 5.41
C ASN A 4 -27.38 28.99 5.24
N ASN A 5 -26.68 28.77 6.35
CA ASN A 5 -25.26 28.42 6.35
C ASN A 5 -25.10 26.92 6.03
N LYS A 6 -25.11 26.58 4.73
CA LYS A 6 -24.82 25.22 4.24
C LYS A 6 -23.42 24.80 4.71
N ARG A 7 -23.36 23.99 5.77
CA ARG A 7 -22.14 23.29 6.19
C ARG A 7 -21.66 22.43 5.02
N LYS A 8 -20.59 22.87 4.34
CA LYS A 8 -19.84 22.03 3.40
C LYS A 8 -19.17 20.90 4.20
N SER A 9 -19.88 19.79 4.37
CA SER A 9 -19.30 18.52 4.80
C SER A 9 -18.44 17.98 3.65
N SER A 10 -17.19 18.45 3.52
CA SER A 10 -16.20 17.75 2.71
C SER A 10 -15.77 16.51 3.48
N ASN A 11 -16.54 15.42 3.31
CA ASN A 11 -16.20 14.09 3.79
C ASN A 11 -15.05 13.48 2.97
N LYS A 12 -14.00 14.27 2.70
CA LYS A 12 -12.84 13.86 1.93
C LYS A 12 -11.94 13.10 2.88
N ARG A 13 -12.01 11.77 2.81
CA ARG A 13 -11.08 10.88 3.53
C ARG A 13 -9.65 11.35 3.27
N PHE A 14 -8.89 11.49 4.34
CA PHE A 14 -7.46 11.76 4.28
C PHE A 14 -6.78 10.73 3.37
N CYS A 15 -6.13 11.20 2.29
CA CYS A 15 -5.42 10.36 1.34
C CYS A 15 -3.99 10.88 1.13
N ILE A 16 -3.02 9.96 1.13
CA ILE A 16 -1.65 10.26 0.76
C ILE A 16 -1.54 10.17 -0.76
N ASN A 17 -1.04 11.22 -1.40
CA ASN A 17 -0.90 11.32 -2.86
C ASN A 17 0.42 12.00 -3.21
N HIS A 18 0.83 11.94 -4.48
CA HIS A 18 2.13 12.44 -4.95
C HIS A 18 2.40 13.93 -4.69
N HIS A 19 1.37 14.74 -4.46
CA HIS A 19 1.54 16.17 -4.13
C HIS A 19 1.83 16.42 -2.65
N ASN A 20 1.37 15.52 -1.76
CA ASN A 20 1.37 15.77 -0.32
C ASN A 20 2.37 14.92 0.47
N HIS A 21 3.13 14.04 -0.20
CA HIS A 21 4.20 13.26 0.41
C HIS A 21 5.53 13.43 -0.31
N THR A 22 6.60 13.09 0.39
CA THR A 22 7.94 12.90 -0.15
C THR A 22 8.54 11.64 0.49
N LEU A 23 9.53 11.04 -0.16
CA LEU A 23 10.27 9.92 0.42
C LEU A 23 11.33 10.45 1.39
N TYR A 24 11.48 9.78 2.52
CA TYR A 24 12.53 10.01 3.51
C TYR A 24 13.29 8.72 3.74
N ALA A 25 14.60 8.75 3.47
CA ALA A 25 15.50 7.63 3.74
C ALA A 25 15.81 7.56 5.24
N TYR A 26 15.67 6.37 5.81
CA TYR A 26 15.98 6.07 7.19
C TYR A 26 16.54 4.64 7.25
N LYS A 27 17.81 4.50 7.64
CA LYS A 27 18.56 3.23 7.53
C LYS A 27 18.44 2.68 6.10
N ASP A 28 18.07 1.41 5.94
CA ASP A 28 17.96 0.73 4.64
C ASP A 28 16.56 0.83 4.02
N HIS A 29 15.73 1.76 4.53
CA HIS A 29 14.34 1.90 4.14
C HIS A 29 13.96 3.33 3.77
N CYS A 30 13.01 3.45 2.85
CA CYS A 30 12.31 4.70 2.56
C CYS A 30 10.90 4.67 3.16
N TYR A 31 10.52 5.80 3.76
CA TYR A 31 9.18 6.05 4.30
C TYR A 31 8.55 7.27 3.63
N GLU A 32 7.24 7.22 3.39
CA GLU A 32 6.49 8.37 2.92
C GLU A 32 6.21 9.30 4.09
N VAL A 33 6.79 10.49 4.03
CA VAL A 33 6.58 11.57 5.01
C VAL A 33 5.77 12.71 4.39
N TYR A 34 5.17 13.53 5.22
CA TYR A 34 4.46 14.74 4.81
C TYR A 34 5.38 15.64 3.96
N ARG A 35 4.86 16.19 2.87
CA ARG A 35 5.53 17.21 2.07
C ARG A 35 4.96 18.59 2.42
N PRO A 36 5.67 19.41 3.22
CA PRO A 36 5.25 20.79 3.47
C PRO A 36 5.27 21.59 2.17
N LYS A 37 4.30 22.49 2.01
CA LYS A 37 4.31 23.47 0.92
C LYS A 37 5.48 24.44 1.03
N ASN A 38 5.85 24.80 2.26
CA ASN A 38 6.85 25.81 2.58
C ASN A 38 7.88 25.28 3.59
N LYS A 39 9.13 25.75 3.48
CA LYS A 39 10.23 25.57 4.46
C LYS A 39 10.68 24.14 4.78
N GLY A 40 10.02 23.12 4.23
CA GLY A 40 10.41 21.71 4.39
C GLY A 40 10.26 21.17 5.82
N LEU A 41 10.85 20.00 6.07
CA LEU A 41 10.83 19.30 7.36
C LEU A 41 12.13 19.51 8.14
N ILE A 42 12.06 19.44 9.47
CA ILE A 42 13.21 19.35 10.35
C ILE A 42 13.68 17.88 10.36
N ASN A 43 14.72 17.56 9.58
CA ASN A 43 15.21 16.19 9.41
C ASN A 43 15.53 15.48 10.74
N LYS A 44 16.09 16.21 11.72
CA LYS A 44 16.37 15.66 13.06
C LYS A 44 15.09 15.17 13.76
N VAL A 45 13.98 15.90 13.61
CA VAL A 45 12.68 15.53 14.21
C VAL A 45 12.06 14.35 13.46
N VAL A 46 12.14 14.32 12.13
CA VAL A 46 11.66 13.16 11.34
C VAL A 46 12.41 11.89 11.74
N LYS A 47 13.76 11.95 11.83
CA LYS A 47 14.60 10.83 12.28
C LYS A 47 14.21 10.37 13.69
N ALA A 48 13.99 11.31 14.61
CA ALA A 48 13.59 11.02 15.98
C ALA A 48 12.22 10.32 16.03
N ILE A 49 11.23 10.81 15.28
CA ILE A 49 9.91 10.18 15.18
C ILE A 49 10.03 8.74 14.67
N ILE A 50 10.76 8.50 13.58
CA ILE A 50 10.89 7.13 13.04
C ILE A 50 11.61 6.20 14.03
N ALA A 51 12.66 6.68 14.71
CA ALA A 51 13.34 5.91 15.75
C ALA A 51 12.42 5.59 16.94
N ASP A 52 11.59 6.54 17.35
CA ASP A 52 10.61 6.39 18.42
C ASP A 52 9.53 5.35 18.06
N TYR A 53 9.17 5.24 16.77
CA TYR A 53 8.36 4.13 16.25
C TYR A 53 9.06 2.77 16.37
N GLU A 54 10.36 2.66 16.06
CA GLU A 54 11.13 1.43 16.27
C GLU A 54 11.11 1.00 17.73
N ILE A 55 11.34 1.95 18.64
CA ILE A 55 11.35 1.71 20.08
C ILE A 55 9.98 1.19 20.52
N MET A 56 8.89 1.86 20.17
CA MET A 56 7.55 1.42 20.57
C MET A 56 7.19 0.06 19.96
N LEU A 57 7.59 -0.19 18.71
CA LEU A 57 7.42 -1.47 18.06
C LEU A 57 8.35 -2.54 18.61
N SER A 58 9.47 -2.20 19.25
CA SER A 58 10.31 -3.17 19.96
C SER A 58 9.61 -3.76 21.19
N HIS A 59 8.83 -2.93 21.88
CA HIS A 59 8.07 -3.35 23.05
C HIS A 59 6.73 -4.00 22.70
N TYR A 60 6.09 -3.58 21.60
CA TYR A 60 4.74 -4.04 21.25
C TYR A 60 4.63 -4.48 19.80
N SER A 61 3.97 -5.61 19.55
CA SER A 61 3.65 -6.06 18.19
C SER A 61 2.57 -5.24 17.51
N ARG A 62 1.78 -4.49 18.30
CA ARG A 62 0.71 -3.60 17.85
C ARG A 62 0.73 -2.32 18.67
N VAL A 63 0.85 -1.18 18.00
CA VAL A 63 0.92 0.16 18.60
C VAL A 63 -0.26 1.00 18.10
N LEU A 64 -1.00 1.60 19.03
CA LEU A 64 -1.96 2.65 18.73
C LEU A 64 -1.21 3.98 18.68
N VAL A 65 -1.37 4.71 17.58
CA VAL A 65 -0.89 6.09 17.43
C VAL A 65 -2.11 6.99 17.35
N ALA A 66 -2.30 7.88 18.31
CA ALA A 66 -3.47 8.77 18.39
C ALA A 66 -3.02 10.24 18.44
N ARG A 67 -3.67 11.10 17.66
CA ARG A 67 -3.38 12.52 17.55
C ARG A 67 -4.53 13.37 18.08
N ILE A 68 -4.19 14.42 18.81
CA ILE A 68 -5.08 15.47 19.27
C ILE A 68 -4.39 16.82 19.16
N ASP A 69 -5.14 17.84 18.76
CA ASP A 69 -4.64 19.19 18.66
C ASP A 69 -5.21 19.99 19.85
N LEU A 70 -4.32 20.53 20.70
CA LEU A 70 -4.66 21.23 21.93
C LEU A 70 -4.49 22.74 21.76
N HIS A 71 -5.49 23.50 22.20
CA HIS A 71 -5.49 24.96 22.17
C HIS A 71 -5.62 25.48 23.61
N PRO A 72 -4.61 26.18 24.15
CA PRO A 72 -4.68 26.77 25.47
C PRO A 72 -5.62 27.97 25.51
N LYS A 73 -6.11 28.33 26.70
CA LYS A 73 -6.96 29.52 26.89
C LYS A 73 -6.18 30.82 26.68
N SER A 74 -4.95 30.89 27.20
CA SER A 74 -4.05 32.03 27.13
C SER A 74 -2.70 31.62 26.53
N PHE A 75 -1.95 32.60 26.02
CA PHE A 75 -0.59 32.37 25.54
C PHE A 75 0.33 31.94 26.68
N SER A 76 1.20 30.96 26.42
CA SER A 76 2.29 30.60 27.32
C SER A 76 3.63 30.92 26.68
N PRO A 77 4.51 31.71 27.32
CA PRO A 77 5.83 32.03 26.77
C PRO A 77 6.82 30.86 26.82
N THR A 78 6.45 29.77 27.49
CA THR A 78 7.32 28.63 27.74
C THR A 78 6.63 27.28 27.47
N ASN A 79 7.34 26.17 27.65
CA ASN A 79 6.80 24.83 27.40
C ASN A 79 6.31 24.13 28.68
N GLU A 80 6.36 24.81 29.82
CA GLU A 80 6.23 24.22 31.15
C GLU A 80 4.82 23.68 31.33
N ALA A 81 3.80 24.48 30.99
CA ALA A 81 2.40 24.09 31.13
C ALA A 81 2.07 22.84 30.31
N ILE A 82 2.50 22.77 29.04
CA ILE A 82 2.25 21.60 28.18
C ILE A 82 3.07 20.39 28.62
N THR A 83 4.31 20.60 29.09
CA THR A 83 5.18 19.50 29.55
C THR A 83 4.60 18.85 30.80
N GLN A 84 4.23 19.65 31.81
CA GLN A 84 3.59 19.17 33.03
C GLN A 84 2.28 18.43 32.73
N PHE A 85 1.45 18.97 31.82
CA PHE A 85 0.23 18.29 31.39
C PHE A 85 0.54 16.92 30.79
N LEU A 86 1.46 16.83 29.82
CA LEU A 86 1.80 15.59 29.13
C LEU A 86 2.42 14.57 30.08
N GLU A 87 3.28 14.98 31.00
CA GLU A 87 3.86 14.10 32.03
C GLU A 87 2.79 13.51 32.95
N GLN A 88 1.84 14.33 33.40
CA GLN A 88 0.70 13.85 34.19
C GLN A 88 -0.16 12.86 33.40
N GLN A 89 -0.43 13.14 32.11
CA GLN A 89 -1.20 12.22 31.27
C GLN A 89 -0.44 10.91 31.02
N VAL A 90 0.87 10.97 30.75
CA VAL A 90 1.71 9.78 30.60
C VAL A 90 1.64 8.92 31.85
N LYS A 91 1.78 9.51 33.05
CA LYS A 91 1.68 8.77 34.31
C LYS A 91 0.32 8.07 34.46
N LYS A 92 -0.78 8.81 34.32
CA LYS A 92 -2.15 8.27 34.42
C LYS A 92 -2.40 7.14 33.42
N LEU A 93 -1.99 7.33 32.16
CA LEU A 93 -2.18 6.34 31.10
C LEU A 93 -1.31 5.10 31.32
N ARG A 94 -0.08 5.25 31.84
CA ARG A 94 0.78 4.12 32.20
C ARG A 94 0.16 3.27 33.31
N GLU A 95 -0.36 3.92 34.35
CA GLU A 95 -1.04 3.26 35.47
C GLU A 95 -2.32 2.56 35.00
N GLN A 96 -3.14 3.25 34.22
CA GLN A 96 -4.42 2.72 33.73
C GLN A 96 -4.27 1.53 32.78
N TYR A 97 -3.30 1.57 31.86
CA TYR A 97 -3.17 0.55 30.81
C TYR A 97 -2.03 -0.46 31.04
N GLY A 98 -1.16 -0.22 32.03
CA GLY A 98 -0.01 -1.08 32.31
C GLY A 98 0.96 -1.19 31.12
N CYS A 99 1.14 -0.12 30.35
CA CYS A 99 2.02 -0.10 29.19
C CYS A 99 2.81 1.22 29.09
N LYS A 100 3.88 1.22 28.29
CA LYS A 100 4.63 2.44 27.96
C LYS A 100 3.74 3.38 27.17
N VAL A 101 3.92 4.68 27.42
CA VAL A 101 3.20 5.77 26.76
C VAL A 101 4.22 6.78 26.30
N MET A 102 4.41 6.85 24.99
CA MET A 102 5.30 7.80 24.34
C MET A 102 4.48 8.93 23.73
N TYR A 103 5.01 10.15 23.76
CA TYR A 103 4.37 11.30 23.12
C TYR A 103 5.32 12.05 22.21
N HIS A 104 4.75 12.62 21.16
CA HIS A 104 5.34 13.67 20.35
C HIS A 104 4.44 14.90 20.47
N CYS A 105 5.01 16.06 20.75
CA CYS A 105 4.28 17.32 20.88
C CYS A 105 4.98 18.39 20.09
N ALA A 106 4.28 19.00 19.14
CA ALA A 106 4.80 20.09 18.35
C ALA A 106 4.08 21.38 18.70
N ARG A 107 4.85 22.41 19.08
CA ARG A 107 4.34 23.74 19.41
C ARG A 107 4.41 24.63 18.17
N GLU A 108 3.32 25.31 17.88
CA GLU A 108 3.19 26.18 16.72
C GLU A 108 2.45 27.45 17.07
N GLN A 109 2.83 28.53 16.41
CA GLN A 109 2.17 29.83 16.50
C GLN A 109 2.33 30.48 15.12
N GLU A 110 1.25 30.54 14.36
CA GLU A 110 1.26 31.13 13.01
C GLU A 110 0.70 32.55 13.04
N THR A 111 -0.61 32.69 12.83
CA THR A 111 -1.34 33.97 12.85
C THR A 111 -2.10 34.21 14.15
N SER A 112 -2.24 33.18 14.98
CA SER A 112 -2.93 33.27 16.27
C SER A 112 -2.03 33.91 17.31
N TYR A 113 -2.64 34.75 18.17
CA TYR A 113 -1.97 35.28 19.37
C TYR A 113 -1.51 34.17 20.33
N ARG A 114 -2.26 33.06 20.37
CA ARG A 114 -1.95 31.90 21.23
C ARG A 114 -1.33 30.79 20.41
N GLU A 115 -0.42 30.05 21.02
CA GLU A 115 0.14 28.83 20.50
C GLU A 115 -0.92 27.72 20.36
N HIS A 116 -0.63 26.73 19.53
CA HIS A 116 -1.35 25.48 19.44
C HIS A 116 -0.37 24.29 19.52
N TYR A 117 -0.82 23.20 20.10
CA TYR A 117 -0.02 22.00 20.27
C TYR A 117 -0.58 20.85 19.44
N HIS A 118 0.23 20.28 18.56
CA HIS A 118 -0.07 19.02 17.88
C HIS A 118 0.53 17.89 18.70
N VAL A 119 -0.33 17.13 19.38
CA VAL A 119 0.08 16.03 20.26
C VAL A 119 -0.25 14.71 19.60
N GLU A 120 0.73 13.83 19.58
CA GLU A 120 0.60 12.42 19.21
C GLU A 120 1.01 11.55 20.39
N LEU A 121 0.24 10.50 20.65
CA LEU A 121 0.49 9.51 21.69
C LEU A 121 0.61 8.13 21.08
N MET A 122 1.60 7.38 21.53
CA MET A 122 1.86 6.00 21.15
C MET A 122 1.74 5.10 22.38
N LEU A 123 0.86 4.09 22.29
CA LEU A 123 0.59 3.15 23.37
C LEU A 123 0.43 1.73 22.81
N SER A 124 0.44 0.72 23.68
CA SER A 124 0.15 -0.66 23.26
C SER A 124 -1.29 -0.77 22.71
N GLY A 125 -1.40 -1.09 21.42
CA GLY A 125 -2.70 -1.31 20.77
C GLY A 125 -3.44 -2.54 21.31
N HIS A 126 -2.75 -3.43 22.04
CA HIS A 126 -3.38 -4.57 22.73
C HIS A 126 -4.09 -4.18 24.02
N LYS A 127 -3.65 -3.10 24.67
CA LYS A 127 -4.23 -2.63 25.93
C LYS A 127 -5.38 -1.63 25.71
N ILE A 128 -5.35 -0.88 24.60
CA ILE A 128 -6.35 0.14 24.31
C ILE A 128 -7.34 -0.36 23.26
N ARG A 129 -8.61 -0.48 23.65
CA ARG A 129 -9.69 -0.91 22.77
C ARG A 129 -10.42 0.24 22.06
N HIS A 130 -10.43 1.44 22.66
CA HIS A 130 -11.23 2.57 22.17
C HIS A 130 -10.42 3.87 22.11
N ALA A 131 -9.80 4.14 20.95
CA ALA A 131 -9.01 5.35 20.74
C ALA A 131 -9.83 6.64 20.92
N HIS A 132 -11.11 6.65 20.55
CA HIS A 132 -12.00 7.80 20.79
C HIS A 132 -12.17 8.13 22.27
N LYS A 133 -12.28 7.11 23.15
CA LYS A 133 -12.38 7.31 24.60
C LYS A 133 -11.10 7.93 25.15
N LEU A 134 -9.93 7.47 24.69
CA LEU A 134 -8.64 8.06 25.05
C LEU A 134 -8.61 9.56 24.70
N LEU A 135 -8.96 9.92 23.46
CA LEU A 135 -8.93 11.31 23.00
C LEU A 135 -9.96 12.20 23.72
N SER A 136 -11.14 11.66 24.02
CA SER A 136 -12.16 12.38 24.80
C SER A 136 -11.68 12.66 26.22
N LEU A 137 -11.08 11.68 26.90
CA LEU A 137 -10.51 11.88 28.24
C LEU A 137 -9.38 12.91 28.25
N LEU A 138 -8.51 12.87 27.24
CA LEU A 138 -7.45 13.88 27.08
C LEU A 138 -8.01 15.28 26.84
N GLY A 139 -9.07 15.40 26.04
CA GLY A 139 -9.73 16.69 25.80
C GLY A 139 -10.38 17.26 27.05
N ILE A 140 -11.06 16.43 27.83
CA ILE A 140 -11.63 16.82 29.14
C ILE A 140 -10.50 17.26 30.09
N ALA A 141 -9.45 16.44 30.21
CA ALA A 141 -8.31 16.76 31.07
C ALA A 141 -7.62 18.07 30.64
N TRP A 142 -7.46 18.31 29.34
CA TRP A 142 -6.88 19.54 28.82
C TRP A 142 -7.75 20.77 29.12
N SER A 143 -9.07 20.64 28.94
CA SER A 143 -10.01 21.71 29.24
C SER A 143 -10.01 22.07 30.73
N GLN A 144 -9.98 21.06 31.61
CA GLN A 144 -9.86 21.25 33.06
C GLN A 144 -8.51 21.89 33.46
N TYR A 145 -7.41 21.46 32.83
CA TYR A 145 -6.07 21.92 33.17
C TYR A 145 -5.76 23.34 32.67
N SER A 146 -6.16 23.66 31.43
CA SER A 146 -5.76 24.91 30.76
C SER A 146 -6.90 25.91 30.57
N GLY A 147 -8.15 25.52 30.85
CA GLY A 147 -9.35 26.26 30.43
C GLY A 147 -9.53 26.33 28.91
N GLY A 148 -8.71 25.58 28.17
CA GLY A 148 -8.65 25.57 26.71
C GLY A 148 -9.63 24.57 26.08
N HIS A 149 -9.44 24.32 24.80
CA HIS A 149 -10.24 23.37 24.03
C HIS A 149 -9.35 22.52 23.12
N THR A 150 -9.95 21.52 22.48
CA THR A 150 -9.26 20.62 21.56
C THR A 150 -9.91 20.62 20.19
N ALA A 151 -9.11 20.56 19.14
CA ALA A 151 -9.59 20.35 17.78
C ALA A 151 -9.51 18.87 17.42
N GLN A 152 -10.62 18.31 16.92
CA GLN A 152 -10.64 16.92 16.45
C GLN A 152 -10.05 16.82 15.05
N VAL A 153 -9.00 16.02 14.92
CA VAL A 153 -8.40 15.68 13.62
C VAL A 153 -9.21 14.54 12.99
N HIS A 154 -9.51 14.65 11.70
CA HIS A 154 -10.18 13.58 10.96
C HIS A 154 -9.34 12.28 11.00
N ASN A 155 -9.99 11.15 11.32
CA ASN A 155 -9.36 9.86 11.60
C ASN A 155 -8.15 10.01 12.52
N PRO A 156 -8.35 10.36 13.80
CA PRO A 156 -7.28 10.88 14.65
C PRO A 156 -6.26 9.80 15.06
N PHE A 157 -6.50 8.53 14.75
CA PHE A 157 -5.61 7.44 15.14
C PHE A 157 -5.27 6.47 14.00
N CYS A 158 -4.16 5.77 14.16
CA CYS A 158 -3.66 4.70 13.30
C CYS A 158 -3.26 3.50 14.17
N LEU A 159 -3.42 2.29 13.63
CA LEU A 159 -2.84 1.08 14.22
C LEU A 159 -1.62 0.66 13.40
N VAL A 160 -0.50 0.51 14.09
CA VAL A 160 0.79 0.14 13.52
C VAL A 160 1.16 -1.24 14.01
N TYR A 161 1.58 -2.11 13.11
CA TYR A 161 1.96 -3.48 13.41
C TYR A 161 3.44 -3.70 13.13
N ARG A 162 4.13 -4.38 14.04
CA ARG A 162 5.54 -4.73 13.91
C ARG A 162 5.76 -5.52 12.62
N GLY A 163 6.78 -5.14 11.86
CA GLY A 163 7.10 -5.74 10.57
C GLY A 163 6.11 -5.46 9.43
N ASN A 164 5.10 -4.60 9.63
CA ASN A 164 4.13 -4.26 8.58
C ASN A 164 4.30 -2.81 8.09
N LYS A 165 5.15 -2.64 7.09
CA LYS A 165 5.43 -1.33 6.45
C LYS A 165 4.18 -0.61 5.94
N SER A 166 3.18 -1.33 5.44
CA SER A 166 1.93 -0.73 4.97
C SER A 166 1.16 -0.04 6.10
N SER A 167 1.24 -0.56 7.33
CA SER A 167 0.60 0.04 8.52
C SER A 167 1.35 1.27 9.05
N LEU A 168 2.67 1.32 8.82
CA LEU A 168 3.52 2.47 9.16
C LEU A 168 3.23 3.69 8.28
N ARG A 169 2.92 3.48 7.00
CA ARG A 169 2.72 4.53 5.99
C ARG A 169 1.80 5.68 6.47
N PRO A 170 0.54 5.46 6.88
CA PRO A 170 -0.33 6.55 7.32
C PRO A 170 0.13 7.17 8.65
N ALA A 171 0.75 6.38 9.52
CA ALA A 171 1.17 6.82 10.85
C ALA A 171 2.40 7.74 10.74
N ILE A 172 3.49 7.29 10.11
CA ILE A 172 4.71 8.08 9.88
C ILE A 172 4.39 9.36 9.09
N TYR A 173 3.56 9.28 8.04
CA TYR A 173 3.14 10.46 7.31
C TYR A 173 2.52 11.50 8.26
N ARG A 174 1.57 11.09 9.10
CA ARG A 174 0.86 12.00 10.01
C ARG A 174 1.78 12.54 11.10
N SER A 175 2.65 11.71 11.67
CA SER A 175 3.61 12.12 12.68
C SER A 175 4.63 13.10 12.11
N SER A 176 5.12 12.86 10.89
CA SER A 176 6.09 13.75 10.24
C SER A 176 5.56 15.16 9.97
N TYR A 177 4.24 15.37 10.00
CA TYR A 177 3.65 16.71 10.00
C TYR A 177 4.15 17.56 11.17
N LEU A 178 4.36 16.96 12.35
CA LEU A 178 4.87 17.64 13.54
C LEU A 178 6.27 18.22 13.31
N ALA A 179 7.02 17.67 12.35
CA ALA A 179 8.36 18.10 11.96
C ALA A 179 8.39 19.24 10.93
N LYS A 180 7.25 19.77 10.46
CA LYS A 180 7.25 20.90 9.51
C LYS A 180 7.97 22.11 10.12
N LYS A 181 8.81 22.80 9.34
CA LYS A 181 9.49 24.04 9.78
C LYS A 181 8.56 25.24 9.82
N HIS A 182 7.54 25.23 8.96
CA HIS A 182 6.56 26.31 8.89
C HIS A 182 5.72 26.39 10.16
N SER A 183 5.21 27.59 10.47
CA SER A 183 4.36 27.90 11.64
C SER A 183 4.92 27.54 13.03
N LYS A 184 6.14 27.03 13.14
CA LYS A 184 6.82 26.83 14.43
C LYS A 184 7.18 28.20 15.02
N GLU A 185 6.96 28.35 16.31
CA GLU A 185 7.28 29.60 17.01
C GLU A 185 8.78 29.89 16.91
N ARG A 186 9.11 31.17 16.71
CA ARG A 186 10.47 31.64 16.41
C ARG A 186 11.15 32.38 17.54
N ASN A 187 10.50 32.51 18.70
CA ASN A 187 10.96 33.36 19.79
C ASN A 187 12.16 32.80 20.58
N GLY A 188 12.84 31.77 20.05
CA GLY A 188 14.15 31.28 20.50
C GLY A 188 14.17 30.50 21.82
N THR A 189 13.33 30.87 22.79
CA THR A 189 13.34 30.30 24.14
C THR A 189 12.63 28.95 24.23
N THR A 190 11.70 28.67 23.31
CA THR A 190 10.85 27.48 23.36
C THR A 190 11.22 26.43 22.34
N LYS A 191 11.11 25.16 22.73
CA LYS A 191 11.32 24.03 21.81
C LYS A 191 10.05 23.81 20.99
N GLY A 192 10.16 23.92 19.66
CA GLY A 192 9.05 23.65 18.74
C GLY A 192 8.63 22.18 18.66
N PHE A 193 9.45 21.26 19.19
CA PHE A 193 9.15 19.83 19.31
C PHE A 193 9.63 19.30 20.66
N ILE A 194 8.76 18.55 21.34
CA ILE A 194 8.97 17.94 22.66
C ILE A 194 8.51 16.49 22.57
N SER A 195 9.23 15.59 23.22
CA SER A 195 8.92 14.17 23.29
C SER A 195 9.54 13.57 24.55
N ASN A 196 8.90 12.58 25.16
CA ASN A 196 9.58 11.73 26.14
C ASN A 196 10.42 10.65 25.44
N LYS A 197 11.27 9.95 26.22
CA LYS A 197 12.14 8.90 25.71
C LYS A 197 11.96 7.60 26.47
N TYR A 198 12.13 6.50 25.75
CA TYR A 198 12.21 5.15 26.30
C TYR A 198 13.43 4.46 25.71
N PRO A 199 14.10 3.58 26.47
CA PRO A 199 15.03 2.65 25.88
C PRO A 199 14.27 1.63 25.02
N PRO A 200 14.91 1.05 24.00
CA PRO A 200 14.35 -0.08 23.28
C PRO A 200 14.16 -1.31 24.20
N ALA A 201 13.47 -2.34 23.72
CA ALA A 201 13.33 -3.60 24.43
C ALA A 201 14.70 -4.28 24.64
N PRO A 202 14.94 -5.05 25.73
CA PRO A 202 16.26 -5.63 26.00
C PRO A 202 16.83 -6.50 24.87
N HIS A 203 15.96 -7.16 24.10
CA HIS A 203 16.35 -8.02 22.96
C HIS A 203 16.27 -7.27 21.61
N PHE A 204 16.16 -5.95 21.64
CA PHE A 204 16.14 -5.14 20.43
C PHE A 204 17.57 -4.75 20.07
N GLU A 205 18.01 -5.21 18.91
CA GLU A 205 19.26 -4.76 18.28
C GLU A 205 18.97 -3.58 17.34
N PRO A 206 19.36 -2.33 17.70
CA PRO A 206 19.07 -1.15 16.88
C PRO A 206 19.73 -1.16 15.51
N SER A 207 20.79 -1.95 15.36
CA SER A 207 21.57 -2.14 14.14
C SER A 207 20.82 -2.91 13.06
N ASN A 208 19.86 -3.77 13.43
CA ASN A 208 19.09 -4.57 12.48
C ASN A 208 17.65 -4.01 12.33
N ASP A 209 17.32 -3.47 11.15
CA ASP A 209 16.06 -2.79 10.77
C ASP A 209 14.80 -3.71 10.74
N LEU A 210 14.90 -4.90 11.33
CA LEU A 210 13.90 -5.99 11.23
C LEU A 210 12.54 -5.63 11.85
N MET A 211 12.45 -4.55 12.62
CA MET A 211 11.27 -4.24 13.44
C MET A 211 10.27 -3.32 12.75
N LEU A 212 10.74 -2.42 11.87
CA LEU A 212 9.86 -1.70 10.94
C LEU A 212 9.51 -2.56 9.74
N VAL A 213 10.38 -3.52 9.39
CA VAL A 213 10.17 -4.48 8.31
C VAL A 213 10.75 -5.85 8.70
N ALA A 214 9.89 -6.78 9.12
CA ALA A 214 10.29 -8.18 9.31
C ALA A 214 10.22 -8.91 7.95
N PRO A 215 11.34 -9.45 7.44
CA PRO A 215 11.54 -9.82 6.03
C PRO A 215 10.70 -11.03 5.56
N ASP A 216 10.39 -11.97 6.42
CA ASP A 216 9.58 -13.17 6.20
C ASP A 216 8.12 -12.86 5.82
N ILE A 217 7.53 -11.83 6.42
CA ILE A 217 6.17 -11.37 6.09
C ILE A 217 6.16 -10.50 4.84
N THR A 218 7.24 -9.76 4.57
CA THR A 218 7.43 -9.02 3.30
C THR A 218 7.63 -9.99 2.14
N TYR A 219 8.41 -11.05 2.35
CA TYR A 219 8.61 -12.16 1.43
C TYR A 219 7.31 -12.93 1.14
N MET A 220 6.52 -13.31 2.16
CA MET A 220 5.21 -13.94 1.95
C MET A 220 4.19 -13.02 1.24
N LYS A 221 4.19 -11.71 1.52
CA LYS A 221 3.36 -10.73 0.79
C LYS A 221 3.80 -10.55 -0.67
N HIS A 222 5.10 -10.63 -0.98
CA HIS A 222 5.61 -10.58 -2.36
C HIS A 222 5.28 -11.87 -3.11
N LYS A 223 5.41 -13.03 -2.46
CA LYS A 223 5.07 -14.34 -3.00
C LYS A 223 3.59 -14.44 -3.38
N LYS A 224 2.65 -14.09 -2.48
CA LYS A 224 1.21 -14.03 -2.79
C LYS A 224 0.87 -13.05 -3.93
N LYS A 225 1.65 -11.97 -4.11
CA LYS A 225 1.43 -11.00 -5.19
C LYS A 225 1.87 -11.53 -6.56
N ILE A 226 2.92 -12.37 -6.61
CA ILE A 226 3.34 -13.14 -7.80
C ILE A 226 2.30 -14.23 -8.11
N ASP A 227 1.86 -15.00 -7.10
CA ASP A 227 0.83 -16.03 -7.24
C ASP A 227 -0.47 -15.44 -7.81
N PHE A 228 -0.89 -14.28 -7.31
CA PHE A 228 -2.06 -13.55 -7.80
C PHE A 228 -1.91 -13.02 -9.24
N LYS A 229 -0.69 -12.68 -9.69
CA LYS A 229 -0.45 -12.20 -11.07
C LYS A 229 -0.44 -13.36 -12.08
N ASN A 230 0.19 -14.48 -11.72
CA ASN A 230 0.20 -15.71 -12.52
C ASN A 230 -1.22 -16.30 -12.63
N LEU A 231 -2.00 -16.29 -11.54
CA LEU A 231 -3.42 -16.64 -11.59
C LEU A 231 -4.22 -15.75 -12.53
N ASN A 232 -3.90 -14.46 -12.62
CA ASN A 232 -4.58 -13.51 -13.48
C ASN A 232 -4.15 -13.63 -14.97
N GLU A 233 -2.91 -14.05 -15.25
CA GLU A 233 -2.43 -14.41 -16.60
C GLU A 233 -3.02 -15.74 -17.06
N ASN A 234 -3.13 -16.73 -16.17
CA ASN A 234 -3.82 -18.00 -16.43
C ASN A 234 -5.34 -17.82 -16.58
N ALA A 235 -5.97 -16.94 -15.80
CA ALA A 235 -7.37 -16.57 -15.96
C ALA A 235 -7.61 -15.82 -17.28
N ARG A 236 -6.70 -14.93 -17.68
CA ARG A 236 -6.73 -14.31 -19.02
C ARG A 236 -6.57 -15.35 -20.14
N ALA A 237 -5.66 -16.31 -19.99
CA ALA A 237 -5.48 -17.44 -20.92
C ALA A 237 -6.73 -18.35 -21.01
N ALA A 238 -7.43 -18.57 -19.89
CA ALA A 238 -8.68 -19.32 -19.84
C ALA A 238 -9.87 -18.54 -20.43
N ILE A 239 -9.95 -17.23 -20.20
CA ILE A 239 -10.93 -16.31 -20.81
C ILE A 239 -10.71 -16.19 -22.32
N THR A 240 -9.46 -16.30 -22.81
CA THR A 240 -9.16 -16.27 -24.24
C THR A 240 -9.52 -17.54 -25.01
N SER A 241 -9.88 -18.68 -24.40
CA SER A 241 -10.24 -19.87 -25.22
C SER A 241 -11.36 -20.77 -24.71
N LYS A 242 -11.74 -20.75 -23.42
CA LYS A 242 -13.06 -21.26 -23.04
C LYS A 242 -14.12 -20.20 -23.32
N ARG A 243 -14.42 -20.07 -24.62
CA ARG A 243 -15.79 -20.04 -25.14
C ARG A 243 -15.89 -21.15 -26.18
N HIS A 244 -16.42 -22.29 -25.75
CA HIS A 244 -17.22 -23.15 -26.61
C HIS A 244 -18.71 -22.97 -26.21
N PRO A 245 -19.61 -23.18 -27.18
CA PRO A 245 -20.85 -22.45 -27.34
C PRO A 245 -22.01 -23.07 -26.54
N SER A 246 -23.07 -22.30 -26.32
CA SER A 246 -24.39 -22.90 -26.07
C SER A 246 -25.12 -23.07 -27.40
N PRO A 247 -25.81 -24.20 -27.57
CA PRO A 247 -26.39 -24.61 -28.84
C PRO A 247 -27.65 -23.79 -29.16
N HIS A 248 -27.92 -23.55 -30.44
CA HIS A 248 -29.15 -23.00 -31.06
C HIS A 248 -29.07 -21.58 -31.63
N CYS A 249 -27.92 -20.91 -31.66
CA CYS A 249 -27.84 -19.60 -32.31
C CYS A 249 -26.54 -19.44 -33.10
N TRP A 250 -26.55 -19.89 -34.36
CA TRP A 250 -26.09 -19.09 -35.49
C TRP A 250 -24.69 -18.46 -35.40
N PHE A 251 -23.79 -19.19 -34.75
CA PHE A 251 -22.43 -19.38 -35.25
C PHE A 251 -22.19 -20.85 -35.62
N GLU A 252 -23.24 -21.59 -36.00
CA GLU A 252 -23.13 -22.81 -36.83
C GLU A 252 -23.24 -22.49 -38.33
N THR A 253 -23.64 -21.26 -38.68
CA THR A 253 -23.95 -20.81 -40.04
C THR A 253 -22.74 -20.77 -40.96
N LEU A 254 -21.53 -20.51 -40.47
CA LEU A 254 -20.34 -20.40 -41.34
C LEU A 254 -19.63 -21.74 -41.58
N ALA A 255 -19.65 -22.65 -40.59
CA ALA A 255 -18.93 -23.93 -40.69
C ALA A 255 -19.72 -24.95 -41.50
N HIS A 256 -21.05 -25.01 -41.32
CA HIS A 256 -21.88 -25.89 -42.13
C HIS A 256 -21.94 -25.42 -43.58
N GLU A 257 -21.95 -24.12 -43.87
CA GLU A 257 -21.91 -23.60 -45.24
C GLU A 257 -20.57 -23.88 -45.94
N LEU A 258 -19.45 -23.82 -45.23
CA LEU A 258 -18.14 -24.26 -45.75
C LEU A 258 -18.11 -25.77 -45.97
N GLN A 259 -18.60 -26.55 -45.02
CA GLN A 259 -18.61 -28.01 -45.08
C GLN A 259 -19.60 -28.53 -46.13
N PHE A 260 -20.69 -27.79 -46.40
CA PHE A 260 -21.60 -28.05 -47.53
C PHE A 260 -20.96 -27.66 -48.87
N LYS A 261 -20.21 -26.55 -48.95
CA LYS A 261 -19.45 -26.16 -50.15
C LYS A 261 -18.32 -27.15 -50.44
N GLU A 262 -17.65 -27.67 -49.42
CA GLU A 262 -16.62 -28.71 -49.52
C GLU A 262 -17.22 -30.08 -49.87
N CYS A 263 -18.38 -30.44 -49.31
CA CYS A 263 -19.10 -31.65 -49.71
C CYS A 263 -19.70 -31.55 -51.13
N LEU A 264 -20.16 -30.38 -51.56
CA LEU A 264 -20.58 -30.14 -52.95
C LEU A 264 -19.37 -30.25 -53.88
N ALA A 265 -18.22 -29.66 -53.52
CA ALA A 265 -16.97 -29.75 -54.27
C ALA A 265 -16.39 -31.18 -54.30
N SER A 266 -16.49 -31.94 -53.21
CA SER A 266 -16.03 -33.32 -53.15
C SER A 266 -16.97 -34.27 -53.88
N ARG A 267 -18.29 -34.07 -53.83
CA ARG A 267 -19.27 -34.84 -54.61
C ARG A 267 -19.22 -34.53 -56.10
N THR A 268 -18.91 -33.28 -56.51
CA THR A 268 -18.61 -32.98 -57.92
C THR A 268 -17.31 -33.63 -58.36
N ASN A 269 -16.33 -33.80 -57.47
CA ASN A 269 -15.07 -34.48 -57.79
C ASN A 269 -15.19 -36.02 -57.77
N GLU A 270 -16.08 -36.59 -56.95
CA GLU A 270 -16.40 -38.03 -56.96
C GLU A 270 -17.33 -38.41 -58.12
N LEU A 271 -18.24 -37.52 -58.55
CA LEU A 271 -18.97 -37.66 -59.83
C LEU A 271 -18.09 -37.44 -61.06
N LEU A 272 -16.90 -36.84 -60.90
CA LEU A 272 -15.87 -36.71 -61.95
C LEU A 272 -14.78 -37.80 -61.84
N ALA A 273 -14.81 -38.64 -60.79
CA ALA A 273 -14.02 -39.86 -60.66
C ALA A 273 -14.76 -41.09 -61.23
N LYS A 274 -15.08 -40.98 -62.54
CA LYS A 274 -15.24 -42.06 -63.55
C LYS A 274 -16.41 -43.07 -63.44
N PRO A 275 -16.80 -43.73 -64.56
CA PRO A 275 -16.70 -43.36 -65.98
C PRO A 275 -18.03 -43.48 -66.75
N ASP A 276 -17.98 -43.04 -68.00
CA ASP A 276 -18.89 -43.39 -69.11
C ASP A 276 -20.31 -42.77 -69.06
N ASN A 277 -20.88 -42.24 -70.14
CA ASN A 277 -20.64 -42.42 -71.56
C ASN A 277 -21.24 -41.24 -72.34
N ALA A 278 -20.70 -41.01 -73.55
CA ALA A 278 -21.24 -40.16 -74.63
C ALA A 278 -21.16 -38.63 -74.41
N SER A 279 -20.66 -37.80 -75.32
CA SER A 279 -20.18 -38.02 -76.69
C SER A 279 -19.47 -36.76 -77.20
N LEU A 280 -18.42 -36.97 -78.02
CA LEU A 280 -17.99 -36.15 -79.17
C LEU A 280 -17.29 -34.79 -78.92
N TYR A 281 -15.95 -34.73 -79.05
CA TYR A 281 -15.25 -34.35 -80.31
C TYR A 281 -13.69 -34.29 -80.16
N ARG A 282 -13.01 -35.13 -80.98
CA ARG A 282 -11.71 -34.97 -81.71
C ARG A 282 -10.32 -34.78 -81.04
N SER A 283 -9.48 -35.83 -81.23
CA SER A 283 -8.17 -35.88 -81.95
C SER A 283 -6.80 -35.61 -81.26
N ARG A 284 -5.94 -36.67 -81.29
CA ARG A 284 -4.45 -36.75 -81.58
C ARG A 284 -3.47 -35.93 -80.70
N ASP A 285 -2.26 -36.34 -80.25
CA ASP A 285 -1.27 -37.40 -80.56
C ASP A 285 -0.17 -37.51 -79.43
N HIS A 286 0.47 -38.70 -79.35
CA HIS A 286 1.87 -39.09 -78.99
C HIS A 286 2.63 -38.82 -77.64
N ALA A 287 2.85 -39.94 -76.91
CA ALA A 287 4.03 -40.52 -76.22
C ALA A 287 5.36 -39.77 -75.96
N GLN A 288 5.97 -39.96 -74.77
CA GLN A 288 7.05 -40.95 -74.46
C GLN A 288 7.82 -40.61 -73.15
N TYR A 289 8.21 -41.64 -72.37
CA TYR A 289 9.03 -41.60 -71.13
C TYR A 289 9.99 -42.81 -71.15
N ASP A 290 11.18 -42.64 -70.57
CA ASP A 290 12.17 -43.67 -70.15
C ASP A 290 12.90 -43.08 -68.90
N ASP A 291 13.66 -43.78 -68.04
CA ASP A 291 13.56 -45.02 -67.24
C ASP A 291 14.73 -44.93 -66.20
N HIS A 292 14.70 -45.79 -65.15
CA HIS A 292 15.79 -46.29 -64.30
C HIS A 292 16.25 -45.46 -63.07
N SER A 293 16.65 -46.00 -61.89
CA SER A 293 16.60 -47.33 -61.23
C SER A 293 17.33 -47.26 -59.86
N LEU A 294 16.91 -48.05 -58.84
CA LEU A 294 17.68 -48.83 -57.82
C LEU A 294 18.78 -48.13 -56.94
N ALA A 295 19.14 -48.45 -55.68
CA ALA A 295 18.92 -49.56 -54.71
C ALA A 295 19.36 -49.13 -53.28
N ALA A 296 19.11 -50.02 -52.29
CA ALA A 296 19.34 -49.89 -50.85
C ALA A 296 20.74 -50.32 -50.34
N HIS A 297 21.14 -49.88 -49.14
CA HIS A 297 21.88 -50.68 -48.13
C HIS A 297 22.08 -49.95 -46.77
N GLU A 298 21.79 -50.65 -45.67
CA GLU A 298 22.22 -50.44 -44.27
C GLU A 298 23.10 -51.66 -43.85
N PRO A 299 23.65 -51.81 -42.61
CA PRO A 299 24.10 -50.87 -41.56
C PRO A 299 25.50 -51.28 -40.97
N LYS A 300 26.03 -50.59 -39.93
CA LYS A 300 26.77 -51.20 -38.76
C LYS A 300 27.37 -50.20 -37.73
N ASN A 301 27.04 -50.46 -36.46
CA ASN A 301 27.72 -50.35 -35.15
C ASN A 301 29.03 -49.55 -34.93
N GLY A 302 29.08 -48.86 -33.77
CA GLY A 302 30.32 -48.55 -33.03
C GLY A 302 30.09 -47.79 -31.71
N SER A 303 30.36 -48.44 -30.56
CA SER A 303 30.40 -47.87 -29.20
C SER A 303 31.75 -47.20 -28.86
N LEU A 304 31.75 -46.26 -27.88
CA LEU A 304 32.55 -46.21 -26.62
C LEU A 304 33.15 -44.84 -26.22
N LYS A 305 33.01 -44.57 -24.91
CA LYS A 305 33.86 -43.81 -23.93
C LYS A 305 33.94 -42.29 -24.07
N ILE A 306 33.57 -41.46 -23.08
CA ILE A 306 33.99 -41.30 -21.67
C ILE A 306 35.50 -41.12 -21.48
N SER A 307 35.89 -39.85 -21.33
CA SER A 307 36.86 -39.31 -20.38
C SER A 307 36.51 -37.86 -20.11
#